data_AF-A0A1C6S7G3-F1
#
_entry.id   AF-A0A1C6S7G3-F1
#
_cell.length_a   1.000
_cell.length_b   1.000
_cell.length_c   1.000
_cell.angle_alpha   90.00
_cell.angle_beta   90.00
_cell.angle_gamma   90.00
#
_symmetry.space_group_name_H-M   'P 1'
#
loop_
_entity.id
_entity.type
_entity.pdbx_description
1 polymer ?
#
loop_
_entity_poly.entity_id
_entity_poly.type
_entity_poly.pdbx_seq_one_letter_code
_entity_poly.pdbx_strand_id
1 'polypeptide(L)'
;MPRNDLISPRVDPISDAATVADVRRHLVPILSKIVDSRPVSRAELRTLAAATRDDPLPAAFDHTDDSADSILRDRIGLLRTVGRPFARWWASYFPDGSATVPVDELWRLYLPFSQWILAEKRRRRPDGLFLVGFNGSPGAGKTVLTNALAVVLNHLLDPVGDGQAVARSGDDWYLGRGERERLIPQGYDPGVPGVSNRSAPGTHDLDWLKRNLREMENSTPGSVIRMGNFDKLTDDHPAGENRHFVVRGKVGVFLFDLWFAGARTDVDPGRVPDGLRRRVAEHLRSWGDVFDRMDALWSFAWPPFEQMVADREAQQRLMEMRRGPGGMGRNQIRAFMTYMIERSWDWRTTSPVPRTTRSPSARGGIRTTP
;
A
#
# COMPACT_ATOMS: atom_id res chain seq x y z
N MET A 1 -25.67 -12.61 -7.18
CA MET A 1 -24.22 -12.58 -6.86
C MET A 1 -23.51 -11.78 -7.94
N PRO A 2 -23.04 -10.57 -7.68
CA PRO A 2 -22.21 -9.85 -8.65
C PRO A 2 -20.79 -10.42 -8.60
N ARG A 3 -20.27 -10.79 -9.77
CA ARG A 3 -18.92 -11.31 -9.99
C ARG A 3 -17.92 -10.17 -9.74
N ASN A 4 -16.94 -10.42 -8.87
CA ASN A 4 -15.78 -9.53 -8.70
C ASN A 4 -14.87 -9.71 -9.93
N ASP A 5 -15.00 -8.80 -10.90
CA ASP A 5 -14.04 -8.68 -11.98
C ASP A 5 -12.78 -7.98 -11.46
N LEU A 6 -11.77 -8.77 -11.09
CA LEU A 6 -10.43 -8.31 -10.74
C LEU A 6 -9.71 -7.87 -12.03
N ILE A 7 -9.61 -6.55 -12.23
CA ILE A 7 -8.77 -5.96 -13.27
C ILE A 7 -7.32 -5.98 -12.76
N SER A 8 -6.48 -6.83 -13.37
CA SER A 8 -5.04 -6.82 -13.18
C SER A 8 -4.39 -6.20 -14.41
N PRO A 9 -3.96 -4.92 -14.35
CA PRO A 9 -3.10 -4.39 -15.40
C PRO A 9 -1.71 -5.02 -15.23
N ARG A 10 -1.27 -5.79 -16.25
CA ARG A 10 0.15 -6.09 -16.40
C ARG A 10 0.83 -4.78 -16.79
N VAL A 11 1.53 -4.17 -15.84
CA VAL A 11 2.58 -3.20 -16.15
C VAL A 11 3.84 -4.03 -16.32
N ASP A 12 4.15 -4.41 -17.57
CA ASP A 12 5.50 -4.90 -17.88
C ASP A 12 6.48 -3.76 -17.53
N PRO A 13 7.58 -4.02 -16.80
CA PRO A 13 8.56 -2.99 -16.50
C PRO A 13 9.36 -2.73 -17.77
N ILE A 14 8.81 -1.94 -18.70
CA ILE A 14 9.52 -1.41 -19.84
C ILE A 14 9.72 0.08 -19.62
N SER A 15 10.88 0.42 -19.08
CA SER A 15 11.64 1.59 -19.50
C SER A 15 13.02 1.52 -18.87
N ASP A 16 14.06 1.60 -19.70
CA ASP A 16 15.44 1.78 -19.25
C ASP A 16 15.50 2.88 -18.18
N ALA A 17 16.22 2.62 -17.08
CA ALA A 17 16.35 3.59 -15.99
C ALA A 17 16.91 4.94 -16.48
N ALA A 18 17.70 4.92 -17.56
CA ALA A 18 18.19 6.09 -18.26
C ALA A 18 17.07 6.90 -18.94
N THR A 19 16.12 6.24 -19.63
CA THR A 19 14.97 6.90 -20.28
C THR A 19 14.03 7.53 -19.27
N VAL A 20 13.79 6.88 -18.13
CA VAL A 20 12.99 7.46 -17.02
C VAL A 20 13.67 8.67 -16.41
N ALA A 21 15.00 8.62 -16.22
CA ALA A 21 15.77 9.72 -15.67
C ALA A 21 15.79 10.95 -16.59
N ASP A 22 15.89 10.74 -17.91
CA ASP A 22 15.90 11.83 -18.89
C ASP A 22 14.51 12.47 -19.05
N VAL A 23 13.44 11.68 -19.08
CA VAL A 23 12.07 12.21 -19.06
C VAL A 23 11.81 13.01 -17.77
N ARG A 24 12.23 12.50 -16.61
CA ARG A 24 12.14 13.21 -15.32
C ARG A 24 12.85 14.56 -15.34
N ARG A 25 14.05 14.64 -15.93
CA ARG A 25 14.85 15.87 -16.00
C ARG A 25 14.12 17.02 -16.70
N HIS A 26 13.32 16.71 -17.72
CA HIS A 26 12.60 17.73 -18.49
C HIS A 26 11.22 18.06 -17.93
N LEU A 27 10.54 17.10 -17.28
CA LEU A 27 9.19 17.32 -16.76
C LEU A 27 9.17 18.04 -15.41
N VAL A 28 10.08 17.70 -14.49
CA VAL A 28 10.07 18.25 -13.13
C VAL A 28 10.06 19.78 -13.11
N PRO A 29 10.89 20.51 -13.88
CA PRO A 29 10.84 21.98 -13.90
C PRO A 29 9.48 22.55 -14.34
N ILE A 30 8.82 21.90 -15.30
CA ILE A 30 7.50 22.29 -15.80
C ILE A 30 6.44 22.04 -14.71
N LEU A 31 6.46 20.86 -14.10
CA LEU A 31 5.54 20.48 -13.03
C LEU A 31 5.69 21.39 -11.81
N SER A 32 6.93 21.73 -11.41
CA SER A 32 7.19 22.68 -10.33
C SER A 32 6.63 24.07 -10.65
N LYS A 33 6.75 24.57 -11.89
CA LYS A 33 6.10 25.82 -12.29
C LYS A 33 4.59 25.77 -12.07
N ILE A 34 3.94 24.64 -12.42
CA ILE A 34 2.49 24.45 -12.21
C ILE A 34 2.14 24.49 -10.73
N VAL A 35 2.87 23.76 -9.87
CA VAL A 35 2.66 23.77 -8.41
C VAL A 35 2.85 25.16 -7.81
N ASP A 36 3.81 25.92 -8.32
CA ASP A 36 4.09 27.29 -7.88
C ASP A 36 3.12 28.33 -8.46
N SER A 37 2.18 27.91 -9.31
CA SER A 37 1.30 28.81 -10.09
C SER A 37 2.08 29.80 -10.98
N ARG A 38 3.29 29.42 -11.42
CA ARG A 38 4.09 30.17 -12.39
C ARG A 38 3.59 29.91 -13.82
N PRO A 39 3.75 30.88 -14.75
CA PRO A 39 3.37 30.68 -16.15
C PRO A 39 4.11 29.50 -16.80
N VAL A 40 3.38 28.72 -17.59
CA VAL A 40 3.90 27.60 -18.40
C VAL A 40 3.64 27.93 -19.87
N SER A 41 4.68 27.87 -20.70
CA SER A 41 4.59 28.18 -22.12
C SER A 41 3.80 27.14 -22.91
N ARG A 42 3.32 27.51 -24.10
CA ARG A 42 2.66 26.56 -25.02
C ARG A 42 3.56 25.38 -25.41
N ALA A 43 4.87 25.59 -25.50
CA ALA A 43 5.82 24.53 -25.80
C ALA A 43 5.92 23.53 -24.64
N GLU A 44 6.04 24.02 -23.40
CA GLU A 44 6.07 23.18 -22.19
C GLU A 44 4.77 22.39 -22.00
N LEU A 45 3.61 23.01 -22.28
CA LEU A 45 2.33 22.30 -22.25
C LEU A 45 2.26 21.17 -23.29
N ARG A 46 2.80 21.38 -24.49
CA ARG A 46 2.89 20.31 -25.51
C ARG A 46 3.82 19.18 -25.07
N THR A 47 4.96 19.51 -24.46
CA THR A 47 5.88 18.51 -23.89
C THR A 47 5.19 17.68 -22.82
N LEU A 48 4.46 18.32 -21.90
CA LEU A 48 3.72 17.63 -20.84
C LEU A 48 2.60 16.75 -21.42
N ALA A 49 1.88 17.23 -22.44
CA ALA A 49 0.84 16.48 -23.13
C ALA A 49 1.40 15.20 -23.78
N ALA A 50 2.50 15.32 -24.52
CA ALA A 50 3.16 14.18 -25.16
C ALA A 50 3.63 13.16 -24.12
N ALA A 51 4.35 13.62 -23.09
CA ALA A 51 4.81 12.75 -22.02
C ALA A 51 3.68 12.07 -21.26
N THR A 52 2.51 12.71 -21.13
CA THR A 52 1.35 12.13 -20.44
C THR A 52 0.64 11.08 -21.29
N ARG A 53 0.55 11.31 -22.60
CA ARG A 53 -0.09 10.38 -23.54
C ARG A 53 0.64 9.04 -23.62
N ASP A 54 1.96 9.09 -23.60
CA ASP A 54 2.80 7.92 -23.85
C ASP A 54 3.25 7.22 -22.55
N ASP A 55 2.76 7.66 -21.39
CA ASP A 55 3.15 7.08 -20.09
C ASP A 55 2.26 5.87 -19.74
N PRO A 56 2.82 4.65 -19.73
CA PRO A 56 2.03 3.43 -19.48
C PRO A 56 1.48 3.37 -18.05
N LEU A 57 2.06 4.13 -17.10
CA LEU A 57 1.65 4.08 -15.71
C LEU A 57 0.29 4.78 -15.47
N PRO A 58 0.09 6.07 -15.81
CA PRO A 58 -1.23 6.68 -15.79
C PRO A 58 -2.27 5.93 -16.62
N ALA A 59 -1.87 5.42 -17.80
CA ALA A 59 -2.77 4.69 -18.70
C ALA A 59 -3.33 3.40 -18.06
N ALA A 60 -2.67 2.83 -17.05
CA ALA A 60 -3.18 1.69 -16.29
C ALA A 60 -4.38 2.04 -15.38
N PHE A 61 -4.57 3.33 -15.07
CA PHE A 61 -5.63 3.84 -14.20
C PHE A 61 -6.75 4.55 -14.98
N ASP A 62 -6.46 5.01 -16.20
CA ASP A 62 -7.43 5.73 -17.02
C ASP A 62 -8.47 4.72 -17.58
N HIS A 63 -9.74 4.89 -17.20
CA HIS A 63 -10.87 4.08 -17.66
C HIS A 63 -11.99 4.93 -18.26
N THR A 64 -11.71 6.20 -18.53
CA THR A 64 -12.70 7.14 -19.09
C THR A 64 -12.54 7.25 -20.61
N ASP A 65 -13.64 7.51 -21.30
CA ASP A 65 -13.66 7.87 -22.73
C ASP A 65 -13.23 9.34 -22.97
N ASP A 66 -12.60 9.97 -21.97
CA ASP A 66 -12.21 11.37 -22.05
C ASP A 66 -11.07 11.57 -23.05
N SER A 67 -11.08 12.71 -23.74
CA SER A 67 -9.98 13.06 -24.63
C SER A 67 -8.69 13.30 -23.83
N ALA A 68 -7.54 12.97 -24.42
CA ALA A 68 -6.23 13.21 -23.82
C ALA A 68 -6.04 14.68 -23.37
N ASP A 69 -6.62 15.63 -24.10
CA ASP A 69 -6.58 17.04 -23.76
C ASP A 69 -7.43 17.37 -22.52
N SER A 70 -8.55 16.66 -22.31
CA SER A 70 -9.36 16.80 -21.09
C SER A 70 -8.60 16.26 -19.88
N ILE A 71 -8.08 15.03 -19.99
CA ILE A 71 -7.28 14.39 -18.95
C ILE A 71 -6.11 15.27 -18.54
N LEU A 72 -5.39 15.85 -19.52
CA LEU A 72 -4.29 16.78 -19.26
C LEU A 72 -4.74 18.03 -18.51
N ARG A 73 -5.82 18.69 -18.97
CA ARG A 73 -6.32 19.91 -18.33
C ARG A 73 -6.75 19.65 -16.88
N ASP A 74 -7.47 18.56 -16.66
CA ASP A 74 -7.95 18.17 -15.33
C ASP A 74 -6.77 17.86 -14.42
N ARG A 75 -5.78 17.10 -14.89
CA ARG A 75 -4.57 16.78 -14.13
C ARG A 75 -3.72 18.01 -13.80
N ILE A 76 -3.61 18.99 -14.71
CA ILE A 76 -2.98 20.30 -14.42
C ILE A 76 -3.77 21.04 -13.33
N GLY A 77 -5.10 21.06 -13.41
CA GLY A 77 -5.97 21.67 -12.41
C GLY A 77 -5.78 21.04 -11.02
N LEU A 78 -5.74 19.70 -10.96
CA LEU A 78 -5.46 18.98 -9.73
C LEU A 78 -4.06 19.27 -9.19
N LEU A 79 -3.03 19.25 -10.04
CA LEU A 79 -1.66 19.53 -9.60
C LEU A 79 -1.53 20.93 -8.98
N ARG A 80 -2.22 21.94 -9.51
CA ARG A 80 -2.24 23.30 -8.95
C ARG A 80 -2.83 23.35 -7.54
N THR A 81 -3.83 22.54 -7.25
CA THR A 81 -4.53 22.58 -5.95
C THR A 81 -3.92 21.63 -4.93
N VAL A 82 -3.48 20.45 -5.36
CA VAL A 82 -2.91 19.38 -4.52
C VAL A 82 -1.41 19.57 -4.27
N GLY A 83 -0.68 20.18 -5.21
CA GLY A 83 0.80 20.20 -5.19
C GLY A 83 1.41 20.77 -3.91
N ARG A 84 0.91 21.93 -3.43
CA ARG A 84 1.39 22.54 -2.18
C ARG A 84 0.98 21.76 -0.92
N PRO A 85 -0.30 21.37 -0.73
CA PRO A 85 -0.68 20.45 0.35
C PRO A 85 0.17 19.18 0.40
N PHE A 86 0.39 18.53 -0.74
CA PHE A 86 1.21 17.34 -0.85
C PHE A 86 2.67 17.60 -0.47
N ALA A 87 3.29 18.67 -0.98
CA ALA A 87 4.66 19.05 -0.64
C ALA A 87 4.83 19.32 0.87
N ARG A 88 3.85 19.98 1.51
CA ARG A 88 3.88 20.22 2.97
C ARG A 88 3.79 18.91 3.75
N TRP A 89 2.89 18.02 3.36
CA TRP A 89 2.80 16.70 3.99
C TRP A 89 4.10 15.92 3.80
N TRP A 90 4.66 15.90 2.58
CA TRP A 90 5.90 15.21 2.26
C TRP A 90 7.05 15.69 3.14
N ALA A 91 7.21 17.02 3.27
CA ALA A 91 8.20 17.60 4.18
C ALA A 91 7.96 17.21 5.65
N SER A 92 6.70 17.10 6.11
CA SER A 92 6.42 16.62 7.48
C SER A 92 6.71 15.14 7.69
N TYR A 93 6.54 14.32 6.64
CA TYR A 93 6.78 12.88 6.67
C TYR A 93 8.28 12.54 6.54
N PHE A 94 9.03 13.41 5.86
CA PHE A 94 10.48 13.40 5.69
C PHE A 94 11.11 14.70 6.24
N PRO A 95 11.02 14.95 7.57
CA PRO A 95 11.39 16.24 8.18
C PRO A 95 12.90 16.54 8.14
N ASP A 96 13.71 15.51 7.92
CA ASP A 96 15.17 15.58 7.75
C ASP A 96 15.58 16.06 6.35
N GLY A 97 14.64 16.30 5.44
CA GLY A 97 14.93 16.65 4.05
C GLY A 97 15.55 15.50 3.26
N SER A 98 15.51 14.27 3.78
CA SER A 98 16.11 13.08 3.13
C SER A 98 15.48 12.73 1.79
N ALA A 99 14.28 13.23 1.50
CA ALA A 99 13.57 13.00 0.25
C ALA A 99 13.08 14.32 -0.36
N THR A 100 13.45 14.55 -1.62
CA THR A 100 12.86 15.63 -2.43
C THR A 100 11.39 15.36 -2.66
N VAL A 101 10.58 16.43 -2.80
CA VAL A 101 9.16 16.28 -3.12
C VAL A 101 9.03 15.66 -4.52
N PRO A 102 8.42 14.48 -4.66
CA PRO A 102 8.39 13.75 -5.93
C PRO A 102 7.24 14.26 -6.80
N VAL A 103 7.38 15.47 -7.34
CA VAL A 103 6.33 16.11 -8.16
C VAL A 103 6.02 15.32 -9.44
N ASP A 104 6.99 14.59 -9.96
CA ASP A 104 6.81 13.68 -11.10
C ASP A 104 5.99 12.44 -10.71
N GLU A 105 6.17 11.88 -9.51
CA GLU A 105 5.32 10.78 -9.03
C GLU A 105 3.93 11.28 -8.65
N LEU A 106 3.82 12.51 -8.14
CA LEU A 106 2.52 13.16 -7.96
C LEU A 106 1.77 13.22 -9.28
N TRP A 107 2.44 13.64 -10.35
CA TRP A 107 1.88 13.69 -11.69
C TRP A 107 1.52 12.31 -12.28
N ARG A 108 2.46 11.36 -12.22
CA ARG A 108 2.40 10.09 -12.96
C ARG A 108 1.69 8.96 -12.21
N LEU A 109 1.63 9.03 -10.88
CA LEU A 109 1.12 7.96 -10.03
C LEU A 109 0.05 8.46 -9.06
N TYR A 110 0.38 9.37 -8.14
CA TYR A 110 -0.53 9.68 -7.02
C TYR A 110 -1.82 10.35 -7.50
N LEU A 111 -1.77 11.27 -8.47
CA LEU A 111 -2.97 11.89 -9.05
C LEU A 111 -3.84 10.87 -9.80
N PRO A 112 -3.37 10.19 -10.88
CA PRO A 112 -4.22 9.28 -11.63
C PRO A 112 -4.73 8.12 -10.77
N PHE A 113 -3.92 7.58 -9.86
CA PHE A 113 -4.36 6.50 -8.99
C PHE A 113 -5.43 6.97 -7.99
N SER A 114 -5.32 8.18 -7.43
CA SER A 114 -6.36 8.73 -6.55
C SER A 114 -7.66 9.02 -7.31
N GLN A 115 -7.58 9.47 -8.56
CA GLN A 115 -8.75 9.64 -9.42
C GLN A 115 -9.44 8.29 -9.69
N TRP A 116 -8.67 7.25 -9.99
CA TRP A 116 -9.20 5.89 -10.16
C TRP A 116 -9.88 5.36 -8.89
N ILE A 117 -9.24 5.50 -7.71
CA ILE A 117 -9.83 5.08 -6.43
C ILE A 117 -11.15 5.83 -6.19
N LEU A 118 -11.19 7.14 -6.44
CA LEU A 118 -12.39 7.95 -6.26
C LEU A 118 -13.52 7.52 -7.20
N ALA A 119 -13.20 7.28 -8.48
CA ALA A 119 -14.17 6.80 -9.46
C ALA A 119 -14.73 5.43 -9.07
N GLU A 120 -13.87 4.48 -8.70
CA GLU A 120 -14.28 3.13 -8.27
C GLU A 120 -15.07 3.16 -6.97
N LYS A 121 -14.69 4.01 -6.00
CA LYS A 121 -15.46 4.27 -4.79
C LYS A 121 -16.87 4.74 -5.14
N ARG A 122 -17.01 5.79 -5.96
CA ARG A 122 -18.34 6.33 -6.34
C ARG A 122 -19.17 5.33 -7.15
N ARG A 123 -18.53 4.51 -7.98
CA ARG A 123 -19.21 3.51 -8.81
C ARG A 123 -19.69 2.29 -8.01
N ARG A 124 -18.85 1.75 -7.12
CA ARG A 124 -19.10 0.47 -6.43
C ARG A 124 -19.62 0.64 -5.01
N ARG A 125 -19.27 1.74 -4.35
CA ARG A 125 -19.54 2.05 -2.95
C ARG A 125 -19.91 3.54 -2.76
N PRO A 126 -20.92 4.08 -3.48
CA PRO A 126 -21.25 5.51 -3.45
C PRO A 126 -21.42 6.05 -2.03
N ASP A 127 -22.19 5.34 -1.20
CA ASP A 127 -22.45 5.74 0.19
C ASP A 127 -21.59 5.01 1.22
N GLY A 128 -20.80 4.02 0.78
CA GLY A 128 -20.08 3.09 1.65
C GLY A 128 -18.58 3.31 1.72
N LEU A 129 -17.95 2.47 2.54
CA LEU A 129 -16.50 2.36 2.62
C LEU A 129 -15.96 1.64 1.38
N PHE A 130 -14.98 2.24 0.70
CA PHE A 130 -14.19 1.57 -0.33
C PHE A 130 -12.84 1.12 0.26
N LEU A 131 -12.60 -0.19 0.32
CA LEU A 131 -11.39 -0.77 0.91
C LEU A 131 -10.39 -1.19 -0.17
N VAL A 132 -9.21 -0.59 -0.16
CA VAL A 132 -8.09 -0.92 -1.05
C VAL A 132 -6.99 -1.59 -0.25
N GLY A 133 -6.70 -2.86 -0.55
CA GLY A 133 -5.55 -3.58 0.00
C GLY A 133 -4.26 -3.26 -0.75
N PHE A 134 -3.14 -3.22 -0.04
CA PHE A 134 -1.79 -3.06 -0.62
C PHE A 134 -0.89 -4.20 -0.15
N ASN A 135 -0.52 -5.08 -1.07
CA ASN A 135 0.38 -6.23 -0.88
C ASN A 135 1.80 -5.91 -1.35
N GLY A 136 2.81 -6.55 -0.77
CA GLY A 136 4.18 -6.44 -1.25
C GLY A 136 5.24 -6.77 -0.21
N SER A 137 6.48 -6.96 -0.67
CA SER A 137 7.60 -7.25 0.22
C SER A 137 7.82 -6.16 1.29
N PRO A 138 8.42 -6.51 2.44
CA PRO A 138 8.93 -5.52 3.38
C PRO A 138 9.91 -4.56 2.68
N GLY A 139 9.84 -3.27 3.01
CA GLY A 139 10.69 -2.25 2.38
C GLY A 139 10.17 -1.72 1.03
N ALA A 140 9.19 -2.36 0.37
CA ALA A 140 8.68 -1.95 -0.94
C ALA A 140 7.99 -0.57 -1.02
N GLY A 141 7.90 0.19 0.09
CA GLY A 141 7.31 1.53 0.09
C GLY A 141 5.79 1.59 0.26
N LYS A 142 5.10 0.47 0.52
CA LYS A 142 3.62 0.40 0.69
C LYS A 142 3.06 1.50 1.59
N THR A 143 3.56 1.61 2.83
CA THR A 143 3.07 2.59 3.81
C THR A 143 3.31 4.03 3.35
N VAL A 144 4.40 4.31 2.61
CA VAL A 144 4.64 5.65 2.05
C VAL A 144 3.60 5.95 0.96
N LEU A 145 3.38 5.00 0.04
CA LEU A 145 2.38 5.12 -1.03
C LEU A 145 0.98 5.34 -0.45
N THR A 146 0.53 4.54 0.51
CA THR A 146 -0.82 4.64 1.07
C THR A 146 -1.05 5.97 1.80
N ASN A 147 -0.08 6.44 2.59
CA ASN A 147 -0.21 7.75 3.24
C ASN A 147 -0.19 8.91 2.23
N ALA A 148 0.65 8.84 1.19
CA ALA A 148 0.69 9.83 0.12
C ALA A 148 -0.64 9.87 -0.67
N LEU A 149 -1.22 8.71 -0.98
CA LEU A 149 -2.55 8.62 -1.60
C LEU A 149 -3.65 9.17 -0.69
N ALA A 150 -3.61 8.91 0.62
CA ALA A 150 -4.59 9.47 1.55
C ALA A 150 -4.60 11.00 1.53
N VAL A 151 -3.43 11.65 1.38
CA VAL A 151 -3.33 13.11 1.26
C VAL A 151 -4.01 13.62 0.00
N VAL A 152 -3.72 12.99 -1.15
CA VAL A 152 -4.34 13.36 -2.42
C VAL A 152 -5.84 13.10 -2.38
N LEU A 153 -6.27 11.92 -1.93
CA LEU A 153 -7.69 11.56 -1.82
C LEU A 153 -8.47 12.50 -0.90
N ASN A 154 -7.94 12.87 0.27
CA ASN A 154 -8.61 13.81 1.17
C ASN A 154 -8.74 15.22 0.61
N HIS A 155 -7.97 15.56 -0.43
CA HIS A 155 -8.18 16.80 -1.19
C HIS A 155 -9.29 16.67 -2.24
N LEU A 156 -9.56 15.46 -2.73
CA LEU A 156 -10.56 15.19 -3.78
C LEU A 156 -11.94 14.79 -3.23
N LEU A 157 -11.98 14.17 -2.04
CA LEU A 157 -13.18 13.67 -1.41
C LEU A 157 -13.94 14.80 -0.70
N ASP A 158 -15.28 14.77 -0.78
CA ASP A 158 -16.11 15.54 0.14
C ASP A 158 -16.16 14.81 1.51
N PRO A 159 -15.63 15.40 2.60
CA PRO A 159 -15.60 14.73 3.91
C PRO A 159 -16.99 14.47 4.50
N VAL A 160 -18.04 15.20 4.06
CA VAL A 160 -19.42 15.00 4.52
C VAL A 160 -20.11 13.91 3.70
N GLY A 161 -20.11 14.04 2.38
CA GLY A 161 -20.74 13.09 1.46
C GLY A 161 -19.92 11.82 1.26
N ASP A 162 -18.76 11.94 0.62
CA ASP A 162 -17.90 10.81 0.28
C ASP A 162 -17.25 10.18 1.53
N GLY A 163 -16.94 10.99 2.54
CA GLY A 163 -16.11 10.64 3.70
C GLY A 163 -14.61 10.76 3.39
N GLN A 164 -13.79 10.72 4.44
CA GLN A 164 -12.34 10.90 4.32
C GLN A 164 -11.61 9.59 3.94
N ALA A 165 -10.40 9.72 3.39
CA ALA A 165 -9.48 8.62 3.20
C ALA A 165 -8.60 8.41 4.43
N VAL A 166 -8.50 7.17 4.91
CA VAL A 166 -7.61 6.76 6.01
C VAL A 166 -6.64 5.71 5.49
N ALA A 167 -5.35 5.89 5.75
CA ALA A 167 -4.32 4.89 5.43
C ALA A 167 -3.77 4.29 6.72
N ARG A 168 -3.82 2.96 6.88
CA ARG A 168 -3.19 2.24 8.00
C ARG A 168 -2.58 0.93 7.54
N SER A 169 -1.60 0.46 8.31
CA SER A 169 -0.94 -0.82 8.07
C SER A 169 -1.58 -1.90 8.94
N GLY A 170 -1.68 -3.14 8.45
CA GLY A 170 -2.06 -4.28 9.30
C GLY A 170 -1.13 -4.45 10.49
N ASP A 171 0.13 -4.00 10.35
CA ASP A 171 1.10 -3.93 11.44
C ASP A 171 0.64 -3.08 12.63
N ASP A 172 -0.29 -2.14 12.43
CA ASP A 172 -0.84 -1.30 13.51
C ASP A 172 -1.71 -2.08 14.50
N TRP A 173 -2.12 -3.29 14.13
CA TRP A 173 -2.88 -4.24 14.95
C TRP A 173 -2.04 -5.43 15.42
N TYR A 174 -0.70 -5.34 15.44
CA TYR A 174 0.10 -6.36 16.14
C TYR A 174 -0.33 -6.46 17.61
N LEU A 175 -0.28 -7.67 18.16
CA LEU A 175 -0.40 -7.92 19.59
C LEU A 175 0.76 -7.27 20.36
N GLY A 176 0.51 -6.94 21.63
CA GLY A 176 1.54 -6.42 22.52
C GLY A 176 2.66 -7.43 22.76
N ARG A 177 3.81 -6.97 23.29
CA ARG A 177 4.99 -7.84 23.46
C ARG A 177 4.69 -9.06 24.33
N GLY A 178 4.08 -8.84 25.49
CA GLY A 178 3.76 -9.93 26.43
C GLY A 178 2.75 -10.94 25.90
N GLU A 179 1.85 -10.53 25.00
CA GLU A 179 0.93 -11.45 24.33
C GLU A 179 1.66 -12.31 23.30
N ARG A 180 2.58 -11.69 22.52
CA ARG A 180 3.39 -12.42 21.54
C ARG A 180 4.42 -13.34 22.19
N GLU A 181 4.96 -13.04 23.36
CA GLU A 181 5.86 -13.95 24.09
C GLU A 181 5.20 -15.31 24.38
N ARG A 182 3.88 -15.34 24.58
CA ARG A 182 3.11 -16.58 24.76
C ARG A 182 3.00 -17.43 23.49
N LEU A 183 3.36 -16.88 22.33
CA LEU A 183 3.40 -17.59 21.05
C LEU A 183 4.75 -18.30 20.80
N ILE A 184 5.79 -17.99 21.58
CA ILE A 184 7.13 -18.60 21.45
C ILE A 184 7.09 -20.13 21.60
N PRO A 185 6.42 -20.72 22.62
CA PRO A 185 6.28 -22.19 22.72
C PRO A 185 5.54 -22.79 21.52
N GLN A 186 4.75 -21.98 20.81
CA GLN A 186 4.09 -22.32 19.56
C GLN A 186 5.00 -22.02 18.36
N GLY A 187 6.31 -21.95 18.52
CA GLY A 187 7.29 -21.79 17.44
C GLY A 187 7.33 -20.42 16.79
N TYR A 188 6.62 -19.40 17.30
CA TYR A 188 6.79 -18.00 16.89
C TYR A 188 8.05 -17.42 17.55
N ASP A 189 9.18 -18.07 17.32
CA ASP A 189 10.48 -17.68 17.86
C ASP A 189 11.46 -17.41 16.70
N PRO A 190 11.88 -16.15 16.50
CA PRO A 190 12.93 -15.79 15.56
C PRO A 190 14.28 -16.46 15.86
N GLY A 191 14.51 -16.93 17.10
CA GLY A 191 15.71 -17.69 17.51
C GLY A 191 16.96 -16.84 17.68
N VAL A 192 16.86 -15.52 17.50
CA VAL A 192 17.96 -14.56 17.67
C VAL A 192 17.56 -13.54 18.75
N PRO A 193 18.33 -13.40 19.83
CA PRO A 193 18.02 -12.45 20.91
C PRO A 193 17.78 -11.02 20.40
N GLY A 194 16.73 -10.39 20.94
CA GLY A 194 16.34 -9.03 20.58
C GLY A 194 15.62 -8.90 19.22
N VAL A 195 15.37 -10.00 18.51
CA VAL A 195 14.54 -9.99 17.29
C VAL A 195 13.08 -10.21 17.67
N SER A 196 12.21 -9.29 17.24
CA SER A 196 10.77 -9.37 17.49
C SER A 196 10.13 -10.55 16.76
N ASN A 197 9.21 -11.23 17.43
CA ASN A 197 8.39 -12.31 16.87
C ASN A 197 7.04 -11.85 16.30
N ARG A 198 6.87 -10.54 16.03
CA ARG A 198 5.77 -10.01 15.22
C ARG A 198 5.93 -10.41 13.75
N SER A 199 4.89 -10.20 12.93
CA SER A 199 4.86 -10.26 11.45
C SER A 199 3.91 -11.31 10.89
N ALA A 200 4.02 -12.55 11.36
CA ALA A 200 3.25 -13.65 10.82
C ALA A 200 1.77 -13.59 11.27
N PRO A 201 0.82 -14.15 10.49
CA PRO A 201 -0.54 -14.43 10.94
C PRO A 201 -0.53 -15.13 12.30
N GLY A 202 -1.44 -14.72 13.19
CA GLY A 202 -1.43 -15.13 14.60
C GLY A 202 -0.79 -14.10 15.53
N THR A 203 0.00 -13.15 15.00
CA THR A 203 0.64 -12.09 15.81
C THR A 203 -0.14 -10.78 15.86
N HIS A 204 -1.41 -10.77 15.40
CA HIS A 204 -2.25 -9.58 15.29
C HIS A 204 -3.54 -9.73 16.10
N ASP A 205 -4.04 -8.63 16.69
CA ASP A 205 -5.39 -8.52 17.22
C ASP A 205 -6.39 -8.37 16.06
N LEU A 206 -6.67 -9.50 15.41
CA LEU A 206 -7.55 -9.55 14.25
C LEU A 206 -9.00 -9.21 14.59
N ASP A 207 -9.43 -9.49 15.83
CA ASP A 207 -10.78 -9.13 16.27
C ASP A 207 -10.93 -7.62 16.38
N TRP A 208 -9.92 -6.90 16.87
CA TRP A 208 -9.92 -5.44 16.87
C TRP A 208 -9.89 -4.87 15.46
N LEU A 209 -9.08 -5.42 14.55
CA LEU A 209 -9.10 -5.01 13.14
C LEU A 209 -10.51 -5.19 12.53
N LYS A 210 -11.15 -6.35 12.73
CA LYS A 210 -12.52 -6.61 12.25
C LYS A 210 -13.56 -5.68 12.89
N ARG A 211 -13.38 -5.28 14.16
CA ARG A 211 -14.22 -4.25 14.79
C ARG A 211 -14.02 -2.89 14.15
N ASN A 212 -12.78 -2.45 13.94
CA ASN A 212 -12.51 -1.16 13.29
C ASN A 212 -13.01 -1.11 11.85
N LEU A 213 -12.94 -2.21 11.09
CA LEU A 213 -13.56 -2.30 9.75
C LEU A 213 -15.07 -2.02 9.83
N ARG A 214 -15.78 -2.68 10.75
CA ARG A 214 -17.22 -2.45 10.96
C ARG A 214 -17.53 -1.04 11.45
N GLU A 215 -16.69 -0.46 12.30
CA GLU A 215 -16.85 0.93 12.74
C GLU A 215 -16.68 1.93 11.59
N MET A 216 -15.72 1.68 10.68
CA MET A 216 -15.52 2.51 9.48
C MET A 216 -16.68 2.37 8.50
N GLU A 217 -17.17 1.15 8.27
CA GLU A 217 -18.33 0.90 7.40
C GLU A 217 -19.58 1.62 7.87
N ASN A 218 -19.78 1.72 9.19
CA ASN A 218 -20.94 2.38 9.80
C ASN A 218 -20.65 3.82 10.23
N SER A 219 -19.51 4.39 9.82
CA SER A 219 -19.09 5.71 10.27
C SER A 219 -19.94 6.83 9.67
N THR A 220 -20.15 7.88 10.46
CA THR A 220 -20.88 9.09 10.11
C THR A 220 -19.98 10.32 10.35
N PRO A 221 -20.37 11.52 9.89
CA PRO A 221 -19.62 12.75 10.20
C PRO A 221 -19.41 13.01 11.71
N GLY A 222 -20.24 12.44 12.59
CA GLY A 222 -20.09 12.54 14.05
C GLY A 222 -19.30 11.40 14.71
N SER A 223 -18.85 10.39 13.94
CA SER A 223 -18.19 9.22 14.49
C SER A 223 -16.78 9.51 15.01
N VAL A 224 -16.35 8.75 16.01
CA VAL A 224 -14.98 8.73 16.52
C VAL A 224 -14.52 7.28 16.62
N ILE A 225 -13.50 6.92 15.84
CA ILE A 225 -12.99 5.55 15.73
C ILE A 225 -11.60 5.50 16.36
N ARG A 226 -11.37 4.54 17.28
CA ARG A 226 -10.06 4.28 17.89
C ARG A 226 -9.45 3.05 17.23
N MET A 227 -8.45 3.30 16.40
CA MET A 227 -7.77 2.25 15.64
C MET A 227 -6.51 1.75 16.36
N GLY A 228 -6.03 0.58 15.93
CA GLY A 228 -4.72 0.04 16.29
C GLY A 228 -3.63 1.10 16.19
N ASN A 229 -2.63 1.05 17.08
CA ASN A 229 -1.42 1.84 16.95
C ASN A 229 -0.28 1.03 17.56
N PHE A 230 0.74 0.77 16.77
CA PHE A 230 1.86 -0.07 17.17
C PHE A 230 3.18 0.64 16.87
N ASP A 231 4.03 0.78 17.89
CA ASP A 231 5.36 1.34 17.71
C ASP A 231 6.38 0.23 17.50
N LYS A 232 6.88 0.13 16.26
CA LYS A 232 7.88 -0.85 15.85
C LYS A 232 9.22 -0.68 16.55
N LEU A 233 9.51 0.50 17.11
CA LEU A 233 10.74 0.76 17.87
C LEU A 233 10.66 0.18 19.28
N THR A 234 9.58 0.47 20.01
CA THR A 234 9.34 -0.13 21.33
C THR A 234 8.85 -1.56 21.24
N ASP A 235 8.48 -2.03 20.05
CA ASP A 235 7.90 -3.34 19.81
C ASP A 235 6.64 -3.59 20.66
N ASP A 236 5.82 -2.56 20.83
CA ASP A 236 4.57 -2.63 21.61
C ASP A 236 3.59 -1.51 21.23
N HIS A 237 2.40 -1.55 21.80
CA HIS A 237 1.45 -0.45 21.75
C HIS A 237 1.98 0.76 22.54
N PRO A 238 1.91 1.98 22.00
CA PRO A 238 2.26 3.17 22.76
C PRO A 238 1.41 3.32 24.03
N ALA A 239 1.96 3.98 25.04
CA ALA A 239 1.24 4.33 26.26
C ALA A 239 0.56 5.70 26.15
N GLY A 240 -0.39 5.96 27.07
CA GLY A 240 -1.03 7.27 27.21
C GLY A 240 -1.90 7.67 26.00
N GLU A 241 -1.84 8.95 25.64
CA GLU A 241 -2.69 9.53 24.58
C GLU A 241 -2.45 8.92 23.20
N ASN A 242 -1.25 8.39 22.96
CA ASN A 242 -0.87 7.77 21.69
C ASN A 242 -1.26 6.29 21.61
N ARG A 243 -1.95 5.73 22.61
CA ARG A 243 -2.37 4.32 22.63
C ARG A 243 -3.20 3.93 21.41
N HIS A 244 -3.96 4.87 20.88
CA HIS A 244 -4.81 4.68 19.72
C HIS A 244 -4.56 5.77 18.69
N PHE A 245 -4.70 5.39 17.42
CA PHE A 245 -4.87 6.37 16.36
C PHE A 245 -6.34 6.72 16.26
N VAL A 246 -6.67 8.00 16.41
CA VAL A 246 -8.06 8.46 16.46
C VAL A 246 -8.47 9.06 15.13
N VAL A 247 -9.50 8.48 14.50
CA VAL A 247 -10.15 9.04 13.32
C VAL A 247 -11.47 9.66 13.73
N ARG A 248 -11.75 10.88 13.24
CA ARG A 248 -12.99 11.61 13.51
C ARG A 248 -13.72 11.88 12.19
N GLY A 249 -15.01 11.59 12.15
CA GLY A 249 -15.86 11.74 10.97
C GLY A 249 -16.00 10.47 10.13
N LYS A 250 -16.70 10.61 9.01
CA LYS A 250 -17.01 9.51 8.08
C LYS A 250 -15.72 9.06 7.38
N VAL A 251 -15.53 7.75 7.27
CA VAL A 251 -14.46 7.13 6.47
C VAL A 251 -15.07 6.62 5.16
N GLY A 252 -14.62 7.23 4.06
CA GLY A 252 -15.08 6.92 2.71
C GLY A 252 -14.17 5.94 1.98
N VAL A 253 -12.87 5.97 2.29
CA VAL A 253 -11.85 5.12 1.69
C VAL A 253 -10.91 4.62 2.78
N PHE A 254 -10.62 3.32 2.80
CA PHE A 254 -9.60 2.74 3.67
C PHE A 254 -8.49 2.12 2.83
N LEU A 255 -7.28 2.67 2.97
CA LEU A 255 -6.06 2.18 2.31
C LEU A 255 -5.31 1.30 3.32
N PHE A 256 -5.36 -0.01 3.12
CA PHE A 256 -4.86 -1.00 4.06
C PHE A 256 -3.62 -1.71 3.52
N ASP A 257 -2.44 -1.39 4.04
CA ASP A 257 -1.21 -2.08 3.65
C ASP A 257 -0.84 -3.24 4.58
N LEU A 258 -0.52 -4.39 4.00
CA LEU A 258 -0.05 -5.56 4.74
C LEU A 258 0.74 -6.46 3.80
N TRP A 259 1.88 -7.00 4.28
CA TRP A 259 2.79 -7.75 3.43
C TRP A 259 2.18 -9.04 2.83
N PHE A 260 1.13 -9.58 3.45
CA PHE A 260 0.34 -10.72 2.96
C PHE A 260 -1.13 -10.36 2.66
N ALA A 261 -1.44 -9.08 2.42
CA ALA A 261 -2.79 -8.67 2.01
C ALA A 261 -3.26 -9.46 0.78
N GLY A 262 -4.45 -10.08 0.85
CA GLY A 262 -5.00 -10.86 -0.25
C GLY A 262 -4.28 -12.19 -0.52
N ALA A 263 -3.49 -12.68 0.44
CA ALA A 263 -2.96 -14.05 0.41
C ALA A 263 -4.11 -15.07 0.42
N ARG A 264 -3.83 -16.28 -0.04
CA ARG A 264 -4.81 -17.37 -0.06
C ARG A 264 -5.13 -17.87 1.35
N THR A 265 -6.39 -17.71 1.78
CA THR A 265 -6.85 -18.04 3.14
C THR A 265 -7.59 -19.37 3.23
N ASP A 266 -7.93 -20.02 2.12
CA ASP A 266 -8.67 -21.29 2.09
C ASP A 266 -7.76 -22.54 2.13
N VAL A 267 -6.46 -22.35 2.38
CA VAL A 267 -5.49 -23.45 2.44
C VAL A 267 -5.83 -24.36 3.61
N ASP A 268 -5.94 -25.66 3.34
CA ASP A 268 -6.02 -26.70 4.36
C ASP A 268 -4.68 -26.80 5.11
N PRO A 269 -4.60 -26.45 6.40
CA PRO A 269 -3.36 -26.51 7.16
C PRO A 269 -2.78 -27.92 7.29
N GLY A 270 -3.62 -28.96 7.15
CA GLY A 270 -3.15 -30.36 7.12
C GLY A 270 -2.21 -30.68 5.96
N ARG A 271 -2.23 -29.86 4.90
CA ARG A 271 -1.30 -29.98 3.75
C ARG A 271 0.03 -29.26 3.97
N VAL A 272 0.16 -28.49 5.05
CA VAL A 272 1.38 -27.80 5.44
C VAL A 272 2.10 -28.67 6.48
N PRO A 273 3.42 -28.90 6.37
CA PRO A 273 4.17 -29.64 7.38
C PRO A 273 4.01 -29.06 8.79
N ASP A 274 4.03 -29.93 9.80
CA ASP A 274 3.95 -29.56 11.22
C ASP A 274 4.97 -28.46 11.57
N GLY A 275 4.58 -27.55 12.47
CA GLY A 275 5.43 -26.46 12.95
C GLY A 275 4.82 -25.08 12.69
N LEU A 276 5.69 -24.07 12.63
CA LEU A 276 5.27 -22.66 12.50
C LEU A 276 4.41 -22.42 11.25
N ARG A 277 4.79 -22.97 10.09
CA ARG A 277 4.06 -22.76 8.83
C ARG A 277 2.62 -23.26 8.89
N ARG A 278 2.37 -24.43 9.51
CA ARG A 278 1.00 -24.93 9.71
C ARG A 278 0.19 -23.98 10.59
N ARG A 279 0.75 -23.54 11.72
CA ARG A 279 0.07 -22.59 12.61
C ARG A 279 -0.21 -21.26 11.93
N VAL A 280 0.73 -20.76 11.14
CA VAL A 280 0.53 -19.59 10.30
C VAL A 280 -0.62 -19.80 9.32
N ALA A 281 -0.70 -20.97 8.65
CA ALA A 281 -1.82 -21.29 7.77
C ALA A 281 -3.16 -21.35 8.52
N GLU A 282 -3.20 -21.92 9.73
CA GLU A 282 -4.40 -21.94 10.59
C GLU A 282 -4.89 -20.52 10.91
N HIS A 283 -4.00 -19.63 11.35
CA HIS A 283 -4.37 -18.24 11.63
C HIS A 283 -4.70 -17.46 10.36
N LEU A 284 -4.03 -17.74 9.23
CA LEU A 284 -4.28 -17.09 7.95
C LEU A 284 -5.72 -17.29 7.49
N ARG A 285 -6.35 -18.44 7.79
CA ARG A 285 -7.78 -18.66 7.49
C ARG A 285 -8.69 -17.58 8.07
N SER A 286 -8.38 -17.09 9.27
CA SER A 286 -9.20 -16.08 9.94
C SER A 286 -9.14 -14.71 9.26
N TRP A 287 -8.12 -14.46 8.43
CA TRP A 287 -7.99 -13.24 7.62
C TRP A 287 -8.93 -13.22 6.41
N GLY A 288 -9.58 -14.34 6.08
CA GLY A 288 -10.53 -14.44 4.97
C GLY A 288 -11.55 -13.30 4.98
N ASP A 289 -12.21 -13.07 6.12
CA ASP A 289 -13.21 -11.99 6.24
C ASP A 289 -12.66 -10.60 5.94
N VAL A 290 -11.38 -10.34 6.27
CA VAL A 290 -10.73 -9.05 6.00
C VAL A 290 -10.37 -8.92 4.53
N PHE A 291 -9.85 -9.98 3.92
CA PHE A 291 -9.42 -9.98 2.53
C PHE A 291 -10.60 -10.01 1.57
N ASP A 292 -11.65 -10.77 1.87
CA ASP A 292 -12.90 -10.81 1.11
C ASP A 292 -13.63 -9.47 1.12
N ARG A 293 -13.40 -8.66 2.15
CA ARG A 293 -13.94 -7.30 2.22
C ARG A 293 -13.20 -6.31 1.31
N MET A 294 -11.99 -6.59 0.84
CA MET A 294 -11.27 -5.67 -0.04
C MET A 294 -12.03 -5.49 -1.36
N ASP A 295 -12.31 -4.24 -1.73
CA ASP A 295 -12.94 -3.92 -3.00
C ASP A 295 -11.90 -3.93 -4.15
N ALA A 296 -10.64 -3.60 -3.83
CA ALA A 296 -9.51 -3.63 -4.74
C ALA A 296 -8.23 -4.06 -4.01
N LEU A 297 -7.26 -4.57 -4.78
CA LEU A 297 -5.96 -5.00 -4.26
C LEU A 297 -4.85 -4.56 -5.21
N TRP A 298 -3.89 -3.78 -4.71
CA TRP A 298 -2.67 -3.42 -5.41
C TRP A 298 -1.50 -4.24 -4.88
N SER A 299 -0.71 -4.84 -5.76
CA SER A 299 0.47 -5.62 -5.37
C SER A 299 1.74 -4.99 -5.90
N PHE A 300 2.69 -4.78 -5.00
CA PHE A 300 4.06 -4.46 -5.38
C PHE A 300 4.79 -5.71 -5.85
N ALA A 301 5.92 -5.50 -6.52
CA ALA A 301 6.83 -6.56 -6.89
C ALA A 301 7.41 -7.25 -5.65
N TRP A 302 7.72 -8.54 -5.82
CA TRP A 302 8.39 -9.37 -4.83
C TRP A 302 9.79 -9.73 -5.35
N PRO A 303 10.81 -8.92 -5.03
CA PRO A 303 12.15 -9.13 -5.55
C PRO A 303 12.82 -10.34 -4.86
N PRO A 304 14.00 -10.80 -5.31
CA PRO A 304 14.74 -11.84 -4.59
C PRO A 304 14.99 -11.46 -3.13
N PHE A 305 15.10 -12.47 -2.25
CA PHE A 305 15.22 -12.27 -0.80
C PHE A 305 16.33 -11.29 -0.40
N GLU A 306 17.50 -11.38 -1.03
CA GLU A 306 18.63 -10.48 -0.76
C GLU A 306 18.31 -9.01 -1.03
N GLN A 307 17.53 -8.71 -2.08
CA GLN A 307 17.05 -7.36 -2.33
C GLN A 307 16.07 -6.90 -1.24
N MET A 308 15.16 -7.79 -0.79
CA MET A 308 14.26 -7.44 0.32
C MET A 308 15.02 -7.11 1.61
N VAL A 309 16.10 -7.86 1.91
CA VAL A 309 16.98 -7.58 3.04
C VAL A 309 17.66 -6.21 2.87
N ALA A 310 18.20 -5.92 1.68
CA ALA A 310 18.84 -4.63 1.38
C ALA A 310 17.85 -3.45 1.53
N ASP A 311 16.63 -3.59 1.01
CA ASP A 311 15.57 -2.58 1.13
C ASP A 311 15.19 -2.35 2.59
N ARG A 312 15.11 -3.43 3.38
CA ARG A 312 14.82 -3.35 4.82
C ARG A 312 15.96 -2.69 5.60
N GLU A 313 17.21 -2.94 5.23
CA GLU A 313 18.37 -2.24 5.81
C GLU A 313 18.35 -0.76 5.48
N ALA A 314 18.06 -0.37 4.23
CA ALA A 314 17.93 1.03 3.84
C ALA A 314 16.83 1.72 4.64
N GLN A 315 15.69 1.05 4.84
CA GLN A 315 14.62 1.53 5.69
C GLN A 315 15.05 1.71 7.16
N GLN A 316 15.78 0.75 7.72
CA GLN A 316 16.28 0.84 9.10
C GLN A 316 17.24 2.03 9.27
N ARG A 317 18.16 2.23 8.33
CA ARG A 317 19.09 3.39 8.34
C ARG A 317 18.33 4.71 8.29
N LEU A 318 17.28 4.81 7.46
CA LEU A 318 16.41 5.99 7.44
C LEU A 318 15.71 6.21 8.80
N MET A 319 15.27 5.15 9.47
CA MET A 319 14.66 5.26 10.81
C MET A 319 15.66 5.73 11.87
N GLU A 320 16.88 5.19 11.85
CA GLU A 320 17.97 5.59 12.76
C GLU A 320 18.36 7.06 12.59
N MET A 321 18.43 7.54 11.34
CA MET A 321 18.67 8.97 11.07
C MET A 321 17.56 9.86 11.62
N ARG A 322 16.29 9.40 11.61
CA ARG A 322 15.13 10.20 12.04
C ARG A 322 14.90 10.21 13.54
N ARG A 323 15.13 9.08 14.22
CA ARG A 323 14.73 8.86 15.62
C ARG A 323 15.90 8.60 16.55
N GLY A 324 17.13 8.69 16.04
CA GLY A 324 18.35 8.38 16.77
C GLY A 324 18.73 6.90 16.68
N PRO A 325 19.91 6.52 17.19
CA PRO A 325 20.38 5.14 17.19
C PRO A 325 19.39 4.25 17.94
N GLY A 326 18.90 3.21 17.26
CA GLY A 326 17.93 2.30 17.82
C GLY A 326 17.31 1.40 16.75
N GLY A 327 16.97 0.18 17.14
CA GLY A 327 16.39 -0.84 16.26
C GLY A 327 17.36 -1.98 15.93
N MET A 328 17.09 -2.69 14.84
CA MET A 328 17.78 -3.95 14.54
C MET A 328 19.10 -3.71 13.81
N GLY A 329 20.20 -4.26 14.32
CA GLY A 329 21.45 -4.35 13.54
C GLY A 329 21.32 -5.27 12.32
N ARG A 330 22.28 -5.25 11.39
CA ARG A 330 22.21 -6.04 10.14
C ARG A 330 21.88 -7.52 10.34
N ASN A 331 22.54 -8.16 11.32
CA ASN A 331 22.28 -9.57 11.65
C ASN A 331 20.85 -9.80 12.16
N GLN A 332 20.34 -8.87 12.97
CA GLN A 332 18.97 -8.92 13.48
C GLN A 332 17.94 -8.65 12.38
N ILE A 333 18.23 -7.75 11.43
CA ILE A 333 17.39 -7.52 10.24
C ILE A 333 17.29 -8.80 9.41
N ARG A 334 18.43 -9.42 9.08
CA ARG A 334 18.43 -10.67 8.32
C ARG A 334 17.67 -11.76 9.07
N ALA A 335 17.89 -11.92 10.38
CA ALA A 335 17.17 -12.90 11.19
C ALA A 335 15.65 -12.64 11.21
N PHE A 336 15.23 -11.38 11.34
CA PHE A 336 13.82 -10.98 11.26
C PHE A 336 13.22 -11.29 9.89
N MET A 337 13.93 -10.96 8.82
CA MET A 337 13.49 -11.20 7.45
C MET A 337 13.41 -12.70 7.14
N THR A 338 14.40 -13.50 7.55
CA THR A 338 14.36 -14.97 7.43
C THR A 338 13.21 -15.56 8.25
N TYR A 339 12.99 -15.08 9.49
CA TYR A 339 11.84 -15.48 10.29
C TYR A 339 10.53 -15.21 9.55
N MET A 340 10.35 -13.99 9.06
CA MET A 340 9.15 -13.52 8.39
C MET A 340 8.87 -14.23 7.05
N ILE A 341 9.88 -14.30 6.18
CA ILE A 341 9.71 -14.66 4.76
C ILE A 341 9.99 -16.14 4.51
N GLU A 342 11.03 -16.70 5.13
CA GLU A 342 11.49 -18.06 4.81
C GLU A 342 10.96 -19.10 5.80
N ARG A 343 10.92 -18.77 7.09
CA ARG A 343 10.52 -19.73 8.15
C ARG A 343 9.03 -19.75 8.39
N SER A 344 8.39 -18.58 8.50
CA SER A 344 6.97 -18.47 8.85
C SER A 344 6.02 -18.83 7.72
N TRP A 345 6.47 -18.69 6.47
CA TRP A 345 5.60 -18.76 5.31
C TRP A 345 5.88 -19.97 4.41
N ASP A 346 4.81 -20.59 3.88
CA ASP A 346 4.92 -21.58 2.80
C ASP A 346 4.58 -20.93 1.46
N TRP A 347 5.61 -20.61 0.68
CA TRP A 347 5.46 -19.99 -0.63
C TRP A 347 4.73 -20.85 -1.67
N ARG A 348 4.70 -22.19 -1.48
CA ARG A 348 4.05 -23.10 -2.42
C ARG A 348 2.54 -23.19 -2.16
N THR A 349 2.14 -23.19 -0.90
CA THR A 349 0.75 -23.46 -0.50
C THR A 349 0.04 -22.20 -0.01
N THR A 350 0.68 -21.30 0.72
CA THR A 350 0.05 -20.09 1.26
C THR A 350 0.57 -18.83 0.59
N SER A 351 1.06 -18.86 -0.67
CA SER A 351 1.73 -17.72 -1.33
C SER A 351 1.19 -16.35 -0.90
N PRO A 352 2.06 -15.45 -0.40
CA PRO A 352 1.64 -14.12 0.03
C PRO A 352 1.35 -13.24 -1.19
N VAL A 353 1.73 -13.69 -2.38
CA VAL A 353 1.40 -13.07 -3.66
C VAL A 353 -0.05 -13.45 -4.00
N PRO A 354 -0.96 -12.47 -4.13
CA PRO A 354 -2.34 -12.71 -4.51
C PRO A 354 -2.41 -13.45 -5.84
N ARG A 355 -3.37 -14.37 -6.01
CA ARG A 355 -3.56 -15.04 -7.30
C ARG A 355 -4.02 -14.00 -8.32
N THR A 356 -3.23 -13.79 -9.37
CA THR A 356 -3.71 -13.04 -10.52
C THR A 356 -4.80 -13.87 -11.20
N THR A 357 -6.02 -13.35 -11.25
CA THR A 357 -7.13 -13.97 -11.99
C THR A 357 -6.95 -13.74 -13.49
N ARG A 358 -5.86 -14.24 -14.07
CA ARG A 358 -5.71 -14.47 -15.53
C ARG A 358 -4.41 -15.21 -15.83
N SER A 359 -4.55 -16.51 -16.07
CA SER A 359 -3.74 -17.20 -17.06
C SER A 359 -4.72 -17.67 -18.13
N PRO A 360 -4.71 -17.10 -19.36
CA PRO A 360 -5.42 -17.73 -20.45
C PRO A 360 -4.76 -19.09 -20.64
N SER A 361 -5.56 -20.14 -20.45
CA SER A 361 -5.19 -21.48 -20.85
C SER A 361 -4.59 -21.46 -22.25
N ALA A 362 -3.39 -21.99 -22.39
CA ALA A 362 -2.92 -22.55 -23.64
C ALA A 362 -3.99 -23.54 -24.14
N ARG A 363 -4.83 -23.11 -25.08
CA ARG A 363 -5.65 -23.92 -25.99
C ARG A 363 -6.42 -22.99 -26.93
N GLY A 364 -5.98 -22.98 -28.18
CA GLY A 364 -6.60 -22.22 -29.26
C GLY A 364 -5.76 -22.36 -30.51
N GLY A 365 -5.44 -23.61 -30.88
CA GLY A 365 -4.78 -23.91 -32.14
C GLY A 365 -5.67 -23.43 -33.29
N ILE A 366 -5.11 -22.53 -34.09
CA ILE A 366 -5.61 -22.22 -35.42
C ILE A 366 -5.46 -23.50 -36.25
N ARG A 367 -6.57 -24.15 -36.56
CA ARG A 367 -6.67 -25.04 -37.72
C ARG A 367 -7.17 -24.20 -38.88
N THR A 368 -6.28 -23.86 -39.79
CA THR A 368 -6.63 -23.47 -41.15
C THR A 368 -6.68 -24.73 -42.02
N THR A 369 -7.70 -24.84 -42.87
CA THR A 369 -7.69 -25.54 -44.17
C THR A 369 -9.06 -25.35 -44.82
N PRO A 370 -9.14 -25.31 -46.16
CA PRO A 370 -8.15 -24.87 -47.15
C PRO A 370 -8.19 -23.36 -47.40
#